data_AF-A0A3D5YFJ7-F1
#
_entry.id   AF-A0A3D5YFJ7-F1
#
_cell.length_a   1.000
_cell.length_b   1.000
_cell.length_c   1.000
_cell.angle_alpha   90.00
_cell.angle_beta   90.00
_cell.angle_gamma   90.00
#
_symmetry.space_group_name_H-M   'P 1'
#
loop_
_entity.id
_entity.type
_entity.pdbx_description
1 polymer ?
#
loop_
_entity_poly.entity_id
_entity_poly.type
_entity_poly.pdbx_seq_one_letter_code
_entity_poly.pdbx_strand_id
1 'polypeptide(L)' 'MSKIFETLYEGRFAYLNELENLGAKIEILNPYQAIVVGPTTLKGGYVSSRDLRCGGAMMLAGVMAKGTTYVMNEDIIAR' A
#
# COMPACT_ATOMS: atom_id res chain seq x y z
N MET A 1 12.32 -1.29 -10.91
CA MET A 1 12.61 -0.85 -9.53
C MET A 1 12.38 0.64 -9.46
N SER A 2 11.55 1.10 -8.52
CA SER A 2 11.21 2.52 -8.35
C SER A 2 11.64 2.97 -6.96
N LYS A 3 12.11 4.21 -6.83
CA LYS A 3 12.45 4.83 -5.54
C LYS A 3 11.50 6.00 -5.28
N ILE A 4 10.97 6.07 -4.07
CA ILE A 4 10.02 7.09 -3.64
C ILE A 4 10.67 7.89 -2.50
N PHE A 5 10.55 9.22 -2.55
CA PHE A 5 11.03 10.15 -1.53
C PHE A 5 9.89 11.04 -1.05
N GLU A 6 9.73 11.16 0.26
CA GLU A 6 8.81 12.09 0.91
C GLU A 6 9.63 13.16 1.63
N THR A 7 9.24 14.43 1.54
CA THR A 7 10.02 15.56 2.08
C THR A 7 9.38 16.20 3.30
N LEU A 8 8.06 16.09 3.44
CA LEU A 8 7.30 16.88 4.39
C LEU A 8 6.80 16.06 5.58
N TYR A 9 6.55 14.77 5.38
CA TYR A 9 5.93 13.94 6.41
C TYR A 9 6.73 12.68 6.71
N GLU A 10 7.35 12.68 7.88
CA GLU A 10 8.07 11.53 8.41
C GLU A 10 7.15 10.31 8.56
N GLY A 11 7.63 9.13 8.15
CA GLY A 11 6.95 7.87 8.38
C GLY A 11 5.71 7.63 7.51
N ARG A 12 5.46 8.49 6.51
CA ARG A 12 4.29 8.39 5.61
C ARG A 12 4.19 7.04 4.90
N PHE A 13 5.31 6.36 4.67
CA PHE A 13 5.33 5.10 3.94
C PHE A 13 4.93 3.88 4.77
N ALA A 14 4.56 4.04 6.04
CA ALA A 14 4.14 2.92 6.89
C ALA A 14 2.96 2.11 6.32
N TYR A 15 2.09 2.73 5.50
CA TYR A 15 0.98 2.02 4.86
C TYR A 15 1.42 1.10 3.71
N LEU A 16 2.63 1.25 3.19
CA LEU A 16 3.12 0.41 2.09
C LEU A 16 3.20 -1.07 2.51
N ASN A 17 3.38 -1.35 3.80
CA ASN A 17 3.38 -2.72 4.33
C ASN A 17 2.06 -3.46 4.05
N GLU A 18 0.93 -2.76 3.90
CA GLU A 18 -0.34 -3.40 3.52
C GLU A 18 -0.31 -3.94 2.08
N LEU A 19 0.47 -3.32 1.18
CA LEU A 19 0.64 -3.84 -0.18
C LEU A 19 1.45 -5.14 -0.19
N GLU A 20 2.33 -5.35 0.80
CA GLU A 20 3.07 -6.61 0.94
C GLU A 20 2.14 -7.78 1.24
N ASN A 21 1.01 -7.56 1.90
CA ASN A 21 -0.04 -8.57 2.10
C ASN A 21 -0.66 -9.05 0.77
N LEU A 22 -0.64 -8.20 -0.27
CA LEU A 22 -1.04 -8.56 -1.64
C LEU A 22 0.13 -9.09 -2.48
N GLY A 23 1.31 -9.26 -1.88
CA GLY A 23 2.51 -9.79 -2.49
C GLY A 23 3.42 -8.74 -3.13
N ALA A 24 3.19 -7.45 -2.93
CA ALA A 24 4.15 -6.42 -3.37
C ALA A 24 5.49 -6.61 -2.65
N LYS A 25 6.60 -6.22 -3.32
CA LYS A 25 7.94 -6.24 -2.74
C LYS A 25 8.38 -4.81 -2.47
N ILE A 26 8.41 -4.42 -1.21
CA ILE A 26 8.68 -3.05 -0.80
C ILE A 26 9.78 -3.07 0.26
N GLU A 27 10.62 -2.05 0.24
CA GLU A 27 11.65 -1.85 1.24
C GLU A 27 11.61 -0.40 1.71
N ILE A 28 11.25 -0.18 2.97
CA ILE A 28 11.31 1.14 3.60
C ILE A 28 12.72 1.33 4.14
N LEU A 29 13.49 2.22 3.52
CA LEU A 29 14.90 2.44 3.87
C LEU A 29 15.06 3.33 5.10
N ASN A 30 14.20 4.34 5.23
CA ASN A 30 14.14 5.29 6.32
C ASN A 30 12.79 6.02 6.28
N PRO A 31 12.47 6.90 7.26
CA PRO A 31 11.17 7.55 7.33
C PRO A 31 10.77 8.39 6.11
N TYR A 32 11.72 8.71 5.22
CA TYR A 32 11.52 9.54 4.04
C TYR A 32 11.77 8.80 2.71
N GLN A 33 12.20 7.53 2.74
CA GLN A 33 12.58 6.79 1.52
C GLN A 33 12.02 5.37 1.50
N ALA A 34 11.46 4.98 0.35
CA ALA A 34 11.05 3.61 0.08
C ALA A 34 11.47 3.17 -1.34
N ILE A 35 11.70 1.87 -1.50
CA ILE A 35 11.94 1.20 -2.77
C ILE A 35 10.77 0.26 -3.06
N VAL A 36 10.28 0.26 -4.29
CA VAL A 36 9.29 -0.69 -4.79
C VAL A 36 9.91 -1.54 -5.90
N VAL A 37 9.93 -2.85 -5.69
CA VAL A 37 10.48 -3.82 -6.64
C VAL A 37 9.35 -4.47 -7.43
N GLY A 38 9.25 -4.09 -8.70
CA GLY A 38 8.28 -4.64 -9.64
C GLY A 38 8.88 -4.85 -11.04
N PRO A 39 8.10 -5.44 -11.97
CA PRO A 39 6.69 -5.76 -11.80
C PRO A 39 6.45 -6.99 -10.92
N THR A 40 5.41 -6.93 -10.08
CA THR A 40 4.97 -8.05 -9.22
C THR A 40 3.47 -8.24 -9.42
N THR A 41 3.04 -9.49 -9.68
CA THR A 41 1.60 -9.79 -9.78
C THR A 41 0.99 -9.79 -8.38
N LEU A 42 0.08 -8.86 -8.13
CA LEU A 42 -0.65 -8.82 -6.88
C LEU A 42 -1.70 -9.94 -6.80
N LYS A 43 -1.90 -10.48 -5.61
CA LYS A 43 -2.92 -11.50 -5.32
C LYS A 43 -3.92 -10.94 -4.32
N GLY A 44 -5.19 -11.23 -4.54
CA GLY A 44 -6.26 -10.83 -3.63
C GLY A 44 -6.05 -11.41 -2.24
N GLY A 45 -6.37 -10.62 -1.23
CA GLY A 45 -6.15 -10.95 0.17
C GLY A 45 -6.81 -9.93 1.10
N TYR A 46 -6.37 -9.88 2.34
CA TYR A 46 -6.87 -8.93 3.34
C TYR A 46 -5.87 -7.78 3.51
N VAL A 47 -6.38 -6.55 3.44
CA VAL A 47 -5.62 -5.33 3.69
C VAL A 47 -6.43 -4.40 4.57
N SER A 48 -5.76 -3.53 5.34
CA SER A 48 -6.42 -2.61 6.25
C SER A 48 -6.13 -1.15 5.92
N SER A 49 -7.18 -0.33 5.88
CA SER A 49 -7.04 1.12 5.78
C SER A 49 -6.71 1.73 7.14
N ARG A 50 -5.74 2.66 7.17
CA ARG A 50 -5.37 3.42 8.38
C ARG A 50 -5.65 4.91 8.26
N ASP A 51 -5.72 5.41 7.03
CA ASP A 51 -6.06 6.78 6.67
C ASP A 51 -6.61 6.83 5.25
N LEU A 52 -7.12 7.99 4.83
CA LEU A 52 -7.75 8.17 3.53
C LEU A 52 -6.84 7.76 2.34
N ARG A 53 -5.53 8.02 2.42
CA ARG A 53 -4.58 7.73 1.34
C ARG A 53 -4.20 6.26 1.31
N CYS A 54 -4.00 5.66 2.48
CA CYS A 54 -3.85 4.21 2.60
C CYS A 54 -5.04 3.51 1.94
N GLY A 55 -6.26 3.94 2.28
CA GLY A 55 -7.49 3.41 1.69
C GLY A 55 -7.54 3.50 0.17
N GLY A 56 -7.25 4.67 -0.39
CA GLY A 56 -7.17 4.86 -1.84
C GLY A 56 -6.12 3.96 -2.50
N ALA A 57 -4.95 3.81 -1.88
CA ALA A 57 -3.90 2.92 -2.38
C ALA A 57 -4.33 1.45 -2.35
N MET A 58 -4.97 0.99 -1.27
CA MET A 58 -5.47 -0.39 -1.15
C MET A 58 -6.58 -0.70 -2.16
N MET A 59 -7.49 0.26 -2.40
CA MET A 59 -8.55 0.09 -3.38
C MET A 59 -7.99 -0.09 -4.80
N LEU A 60 -7.02 0.74 -5.19
CA LEU A 60 -6.32 0.60 -6.47
C LEU A 60 -5.56 -0.73 -6.56
N ALA A 61 -4.86 -1.12 -5.49
CA ALA A 61 -4.16 -2.40 -5.45
C ALA A 61 -5.12 -3.59 -5.58
N GLY A 62 -6.30 -3.52 -4.95
CA GLY A 62 -7.36 -4.52 -5.06
C GLY A 62 -7.90 -4.68 -6.49
N VAL A 63 -8.11 -3.57 -7.20
CA VAL A 63 -8.55 -3.60 -8.62
C VAL A 63 -7.52 -4.28 -9.53
N MET A 64 -6.23 -4.13 -9.23
CA MET A 64 -5.15 -4.76 -10.00
C MET A 64 -4.85 -6.21 -9.60
N ALA A 65 -5.25 -6.63 -8.39
CA ALA A 65 -4.92 -7.92 -7.84
C ALA A 65 -5.72 -9.06 -8.47
N LYS A 66 -5.09 -10.24 -8.62
CA LYS A 66 -5.80 -11.44 -9.06
C LYS A 66 -6.57 -12.06 -7.91
N GLY A 67 -7.89 -12.15 -8.06
CA GLY A 67 -8.80 -12.72 -7.06
C GLY A 67 -9.62 -11.64 -6.36
N THR A 68 -10.03 -11.90 -5.13
CA THR A 68 -10.84 -10.96 -4.34
C THR A 68 -9.98 -10.33 -3.25
N THR A 69 -9.98 -9.01 -3.16
CA THR A 69 -9.34 -8.26 -2.08
C THR A 69 -10.40 -7.72 -1.14
N TYR A 70 -10.21 -7.95 0.16
CA TYR A 70 -11.06 -7.43 1.23
C TYR A 70 -10.33 -6.28 1.92
N VAL A 71 -10.89 -5.09 1.85
CA VAL A 71 -10.36 -3.88 2.50
C VAL A 71 -11.11 -3.67 3.81
N MET A 72 -10.39 -3.74 4.93
CA MET A 72 -10.93 -3.50 6.27
C MET A 72 -10.82 -2.02 6.64
N ASN A 73 -11.67 -1.56 7.58
CA ASN A 73 -11.77 -0.16 8.00
C ASN A 73 -12.11 0.79 6.83
N GLU A 74 -12.99 0.34 5.94
CA GLU A 74 -13.48 1.11 4.80
C GLU A 74 -14.25 2.37 5.21
N ASP A 75 -14.77 2.39 6.44
CA ASP A 75 -15.43 3.55 7.05
C ASP A 75 -14.52 4.76 7.15
N ILE A 76 -13.20 4.58 7.24
CA ILE A 76 -12.20 5.67 7.25
C ILE A 76 -12.10 6.35 5.87
N ILE A 77 -12.43 5.62 4.80
CA ILE A 77 -12.31 6.08 3.41
C ILE A 77 -13.59 6.81 2.96
N ALA A 78 -14.75 6.36 3.45
CA ALA A 78 -16.06 6.87 3.03
C ALA A 78 -16.49 8.19 3.72
N ARG A 79 -15.56 8.87 4.41
CA ARG A 79 -15.82 10.13 5.14
C ARG A 79 -15.64 11.37 4.28
#